data_AF-A0A6A6DVY2-F1
#
_entry.id   AF-A0A6A6DVY2-F1
#
_cell.length_a   1.000
_cell.length_b   1.000
_cell.length_c   1.000
_cell.angle_alpha   90.00
_cell.angle_beta   90.00
_cell.angle_gamma   90.00
#
_symmetry.space_group_name_H-M   'P 1'
#
loop_
_entity.id
_entity.type
_entity.pdbx_description
1 polymer ?
#
loop_
_entity_poly.entity_id
_entity_poly.type
_entity_poly.pdbx_seq_one_letter_code
_entity_poly.pdbx_strand_id
1 'polypeptide(L)'
;RTVTVCSPGSFEYSKSLRASAVFDYRSPTCGADICTYTNNSLYHCFDTRPIKSSADICVDTLFSHSSTDKSKPFHAGFQGLVVEIKRENIGIETTLSYRGLSEAIRIGEIEISAIPEHKAFVARWIGIAEHLTMEGELRLHTFEVRDEGLQGALGRLEEMRKGGIRGKKLI
;
A
#
# COMPACT_ATOMS: atom_id res chain seq x y z
N ARG A 1 -6.29 13.77 4.16
CA ARG A 1 -4.88 14.18 3.96
C ARG A 1 -4.04 12.92 4.06
N THR A 2 -2.97 12.80 3.27
CA THR A 2 -2.13 11.59 3.24
C THR A 2 -0.67 11.97 3.48
N VAL A 3 0.05 11.10 4.19
CA VAL A 3 1.50 11.15 4.31
C VAL A 3 2.05 9.97 3.51
N THR A 4 3.10 10.19 2.73
CA THR A 4 3.74 9.15 1.95
C THR A 4 5.18 8.96 2.40
N VAL A 5 5.63 7.72 2.44
CA VAL A 5 7.02 7.39 2.71
C VAL A 5 7.59 6.72 1.46
N CYS A 6 8.62 7.31 0.85
CA CYS A 6 9.23 6.79 -0.37
C CYS A 6 10.68 7.27 -0.48
N SER A 7 11.38 6.92 -1.56
CA SER A 7 12.74 7.43 -1.78
C SER A 7 12.72 8.86 -2.31
N PRO A 8 13.74 9.71 -2.06
CA PRO A 8 13.76 11.11 -2.47
C PRO A 8 13.45 11.35 -3.95
N GLY A 9 13.93 10.46 -4.84
CA GLY A 9 13.67 10.54 -6.28
C GLY A 9 12.21 10.36 -6.69
N SER A 10 11.30 10.04 -5.76
CA SER A 10 9.86 9.92 -6.00
C SER A 10 9.02 10.97 -5.26
N PHE A 11 9.66 11.93 -4.58
CA PHE A 11 8.94 12.93 -3.77
C PHE A 11 8.00 13.79 -4.59
N GLU A 12 8.51 14.38 -5.69
CA GLU A 12 7.70 15.22 -6.56
C GLU A 12 6.57 14.43 -7.22
N TYR A 13 6.83 13.16 -7.56
CA TYR A 13 5.78 12.28 -8.06
C TYR A 13 4.69 12.05 -7.01
N SER A 14 5.05 11.69 -5.77
CA SER A 14 4.09 11.50 -4.68
C SER A 14 3.28 12.78 -4.39
N LYS A 15 3.91 13.95 -4.37
CA LYS A 15 3.22 15.25 -4.22
C LYS A 15 2.28 15.53 -5.39
N SER A 16 2.69 15.21 -6.62
CA SER A 16 1.82 15.35 -7.81
C SER A 16 0.56 14.50 -7.72
N LEU A 17 0.59 13.41 -6.94
CA LEU A 17 -0.54 12.55 -6.58
C LEU A 17 -1.30 13.01 -5.34
N ARG A 18 -1.11 14.27 -4.91
CA ARG A 18 -1.78 14.92 -3.77
C ARG A 18 -1.34 14.41 -2.38
N ALA A 19 -0.15 13.81 -2.26
CA ALA A 19 0.44 13.57 -0.94
C ALA A 19 0.65 14.89 -0.19
N SER A 20 0.16 14.98 1.05
CA SER A 20 0.24 16.21 1.87
C SER A 20 1.64 16.43 2.44
N ALA A 21 2.37 15.35 2.70
CA ALA A 21 3.79 15.36 3.04
C ALA A 21 4.46 14.06 2.56
N VAL A 22 5.76 14.13 2.31
CA VAL A 22 6.56 12.99 1.86
C VAL A 22 7.84 12.90 2.68
N PHE A 23 8.16 11.70 3.17
CA PHE A 23 9.32 11.43 4.01
C PHE A 23 10.20 10.32 3.40
N ASP A 24 11.51 10.38 3.67
CA ASP A 24 12.46 9.35 3.22
C ASP A 24 12.50 8.20 4.23
N TYR A 25 12.11 6.99 3.83
CA TYR A 25 12.20 5.80 4.68
C TYR A 25 13.63 5.48 5.14
N ARG A 26 14.65 6.06 4.50
CA ARG A 26 16.06 5.87 4.88
C ARG A 26 16.50 6.80 6.01
N SER A 27 15.71 7.84 6.29
CA SER A 27 16.02 8.75 7.39
C SER A 27 15.83 8.02 8.72
N PRO A 28 16.83 8.06 9.64
CA PRO A 28 16.65 7.50 10.98
C PRO A 28 15.57 8.23 11.78
N THR A 29 15.21 9.46 11.39
CA THR A 29 14.16 10.26 12.03
C THR A 29 12.81 10.15 11.33
N CYS A 30 12.67 9.33 10.27
CA CYS A 30 11.46 9.28 9.44
C CYS A 30 10.17 9.16 10.26
N GLY A 31 10.12 8.22 11.21
CA GLY A 31 8.95 8.04 12.09
C GLY A 31 8.69 9.25 12.99
N ALA A 32 9.74 9.78 13.63
CA ALA A 32 9.63 10.96 14.49
C ALA A 32 9.15 12.20 13.73
N ASP A 33 9.65 12.42 12.52
CA ASP A 33 9.26 13.56 11.67
C ASP A 33 7.79 13.45 11.25
N ILE A 34 7.31 12.24 10.95
CA ILE A 34 5.88 11.98 10.67
C ILE A 34 5.03 12.24 11.92
N CYS A 35 5.45 11.76 13.08
CA CYS A 35 4.79 12.01 14.35
C CYS A 35 4.65 13.51 14.65
N THR A 36 5.73 14.27 14.48
CA THR A 36 5.72 15.74 14.63
C THR A 36 4.78 16.40 13.62
N TYR A 37 4.87 16.04 12.34
CA TYR A 37 4.01 16.62 11.29
C TYR A 37 2.53 16.35 11.52
N THR A 38 2.20 15.16 12.00
CA THR A 38 0.82 14.72 12.22
C THR A 38 0.31 15.01 13.63
N ASN A 39 1.12 15.63 14.50
CA ASN A 39 0.80 15.82 15.91
C ASN A 39 0.37 14.51 16.59
N ASN A 40 1.07 13.41 16.29
CA ASN A 40 0.79 12.06 16.76
C ASN A 40 -0.62 11.53 16.45
N SER A 41 -1.33 12.06 15.46
CA SER A 41 -2.76 11.80 15.25
C SER A 41 -3.10 10.80 14.12
N LEU A 42 -2.13 10.01 13.63
CA LEU A 42 -2.41 9.03 12.58
C LEU A 42 -3.19 7.83 13.11
N TYR A 43 -4.36 7.59 12.51
CA TYR A 43 -5.20 6.41 12.81
C TYR A 43 -5.03 5.28 11.82
N HIS A 44 -4.53 5.54 10.61
CA HIS A 44 -4.49 4.55 9.53
C HIS A 44 -3.13 4.54 8.85
N CYS A 45 -2.55 3.35 8.72
CA CYS A 45 -1.37 3.08 7.90
C CYS A 45 -1.69 1.99 6.88
N PHE A 46 -1.24 2.20 5.65
CA PHE A 46 -1.28 1.19 4.59
C PHE A 46 0.15 0.89 4.13
N ASP A 47 0.69 -0.24 4.56
CA ASP A 47 2.04 -0.69 4.24
C ASP A 47 2.05 -1.41 2.88
N THR A 48 2.56 -0.70 1.87
CA THR A 48 2.66 -1.20 0.50
C THR A 48 3.89 -2.07 0.26
N ARG A 49 4.80 -2.17 1.23
CA ARG A 49 6.01 -3.00 1.16
C ARG A 49 6.28 -3.62 2.54
N PRO A 50 5.42 -4.53 3.02
CA PRO A 50 5.47 -5.07 4.38
C PRO A 50 6.75 -5.85 4.67
N ILE A 51 7.79 -5.13 5.06
CA ILE A 51 9.05 -5.63 5.60
C ILE A 51 9.20 -5.08 7.02
N LYS A 52 10.12 -5.64 7.82
CA LYS A 52 10.27 -5.21 9.21
C LYS A 52 10.39 -3.68 9.36
N SER A 53 11.25 -3.06 8.56
CA SER A 53 11.50 -1.61 8.66
C SER A 53 10.31 -0.74 8.25
N SER A 54 9.45 -1.17 7.32
CA SER A 54 8.25 -0.41 6.97
C SER A 54 7.18 -0.54 8.04
N ALA A 55 7.00 -1.76 8.57
CA ALA A 55 6.06 -2.03 9.66
C ALA A 55 6.46 -1.26 10.92
N ASP A 56 7.75 -1.21 11.27
CA ASP A 56 8.26 -0.41 12.38
C ASP A 56 7.87 1.07 12.21
N ILE A 57 8.13 1.67 11.04
CA ILE A 57 7.72 3.06 10.73
C ILE A 57 6.20 3.24 10.86
N CYS A 58 5.39 2.33 10.33
CA CYS A 58 3.93 2.42 10.44
C CYS A 58 3.46 2.33 11.91
N VAL A 59 3.98 1.37 12.67
CA VAL A 59 3.60 1.15 14.07
C VAL A 59 4.01 2.32 14.97
N ASP A 60 5.20 2.88 14.75
CA ASP A 60 5.73 4.00 15.51
C ASP A 60 4.98 5.30 15.24
N THR A 61 4.38 5.44 14.05
CA THR A 61 3.66 6.65 13.63
C THR A 61 2.18 6.65 13.98
N LEU A 62 1.60 5.49 14.27
CA LEU A 62 0.19 5.37 14.68
C LEU A 62 -0.04 5.93 16.09
N PHE A 63 -1.11 6.72 16.24
CA PHE A 63 -1.56 7.32 17.49
C PHE A 63 -1.60 6.32 18.65
N SER A 64 -1.07 6.68 19.82
CA SER A 64 -0.83 5.75 20.95
C SER A 64 -1.49 6.12 22.29
N HIS A 65 -2.22 7.23 22.36
CA HIS A 65 -2.86 7.67 23.61
C HIS A 65 -4.28 7.07 23.73
N SER A 66 -4.92 7.18 24.90
CA SER A 66 -6.32 6.77 25.04
C SER A 66 -7.20 7.70 24.19
N SER A 67 -7.85 7.17 23.15
CA SER A 67 -8.86 7.94 22.42
C SER A 67 -10.12 8.06 23.27
N THR A 68 -10.76 9.22 23.22
CA THR A 68 -12.04 9.47 23.89
C THR A 68 -13.18 8.67 23.26
N ASP A 69 -12.99 8.18 22.03
CA ASP A 69 -14.00 7.50 21.19
C ASP A 69 -13.79 5.97 21.09
N LYS A 70 -12.89 5.38 21.90
CA LYS A 70 -12.51 3.94 21.84
C LYS A 70 -12.00 3.46 20.46
N SER A 71 -11.83 4.33 19.49
CA SER A 71 -11.31 4.01 18.17
C SER A 71 -9.84 3.57 18.28
N LYS A 72 -9.53 2.41 17.70
CA LYS A 72 -8.17 1.86 17.67
C LYS A 72 -7.45 2.31 16.39
N PRO A 73 -6.17 2.70 16.46
CA PRO A 73 -5.35 2.85 15.26
C PRO A 73 -5.25 1.53 14.49
N PHE A 74 -4.94 1.63 13.20
CA PHE A 74 -5.08 0.52 12.28
C PHE A 74 -3.94 0.45 11.27
N HIS A 75 -3.40 -0.76 11.12
CA HIS A 75 -2.38 -1.09 10.14
C HIS A 75 -2.94 -2.11 9.13
N ALA A 76 -2.90 -1.77 7.85
CA ALA A 76 -3.17 -2.71 6.76
C ALA A 76 -1.91 -2.93 5.90
N GLY A 77 -1.69 -4.16 5.45
CA GLY A 77 -0.62 -4.50 4.51
C GLY A 77 -1.02 -5.62 3.55
N PHE A 78 -0.10 -6.11 2.72
CA PHE A 78 -0.36 -7.23 1.81
C PHE A 78 -0.15 -8.61 2.48
N GLN A 79 -1.08 -9.54 2.24
CA GLN A 79 -1.01 -10.92 2.75
C GLN A 79 0.11 -11.69 2.02
N GLY A 80 1.03 -12.32 2.76
CA GLY A 80 2.15 -13.10 2.22
C GLY A 80 3.55 -12.60 2.64
N LEU A 81 3.61 -11.44 3.28
CA LEU A 81 4.81 -10.83 3.83
C LEU A 81 4.50 -10.48 5.29
N VAL A 82 4.37 -11.52 6.13
CA VAL A 82 3.94 -11.33 7.51
C VAL A 82 5.10 -10.75 8.32
N VAL A 83 4.97 -9.49 8.69
CA VAL A 83 5.78 -8.89 9.75
C VAL A 83 5.00 -9.02 11.05
N GLU A 84 5.64 -9.56 12.09
CA GLU A 84 5.05 -9.63 13.42
C GLU A 84 4.96 -8.22 14.02
N ILE A 85 3.72 -7.74 14.23
CA ILE A 85 3.45 -6.48 14.94
C ILE A 85 3.02 -6.84 16.37
N LYS A 86 3.81 -6.40 17.36
CA LYS A 86 3.62 -6.77 18.78
C LYS A 86 2.76 -5.78 19.59
N ARG A 87 2.33 -4.68 18.99
CA ARG A 87 1.60 -3.62 19.68
C ARG A 87 0.12 -3.98 19.83
N GLU A 88 -0.31 -4.24 21.06
CA GLU A 88 -1.64 -4.80 21.41
C GLU A 88 -2.84 -3.85 21.15
N ASN A 89 -2.57 -2.55 20.96
CA ASN A 89 -3.58 -1.51 20.75
C ASN A 89 -3.73 -1.05 19.29
N ILE A 90 -3.32 -1.88 18.32
CA ILE A 90 -3.49 -1.62 16.88
C ILE A 90 -4.37 -2.72 16.27
N GLY A 91 -5.36 -2.33 15.47
CA GLY A 91 -6.04 -3.27 14.57
C GLY A 91 -5.14 -3.61 13.39
N ILE A 92 -5.00 -4.90 13.07
CA ILE A 92 -4.14 -5.37 11.98
C ILE A 92 -5.00 -6.08 10.96
N GLU A 93 -4.92 -5.65 9.70
CA GLU A 93 -5.51 -6.36 8.57
C GLU A 93 -4.49 -6.63 7.47
N THR A 94 -4.79 -7.65 6.66
CA THR A 94 -4.01 -7.94 5.47
C THR A 94 -4.92 -8.06 4.26
N THR A 95 -4.44 -7.58 3.13
CA THR A 95 -5.15 -7.65 1.84
C THR A 95 -4.57 -8.77 1.00
N LEU A 96 -5.44 -9.67 0.54
CA LEU A 96 -5.13 -10.63 -0.53
C LEU A 96 -6.05 -10.35 -1.72
N SER A 97 -5.50 -9.74 -2.76
CA SER A 97 -6.28 -9.27 -3.92
C SER A 97 -7.11 -10.39 -4.58
N TYR A 98 -6.59 -11.62 -4.60
CA TYR A 98 -7.30 -12.78 -5.16
C TYR A 98 -8.64 -13.07 -4.47
N ARG A 99 -8.84 -12.66 -3.21
CA ARG A 99 -10.12 -12.81 -2.50
C ARG A 99 -11.26 -12.08 -3.20
N GLY A 100 -10.97 -11.07 -4.01
CA GLY A 100 -11.96 -10.33 -4.80
C GLY A 100 -12.70 -11.17 -5.84
N LEU A 101 -12.13 -12.31 -6.24
CA LEU A 101 -12.77 -13.23 -7.19
C LEU A 101 -13.89 -14.06 -6.55
N SER A 102 -13.96 -14.10 -5.20
CA SER A 102 -14.87 -14.96 -4.44
C SER A 102 -14.74 -16.46 -4.80
N GLU A 103 -13.52 -16.89 -5.10
CA GLU A 103 -13.20 -18.30 -5.29
C GLU A 103 -12.39 -18.80 -4.08
N ALA A 104 -12.49 -20.09 -3.80
CA ALA A 104 -11.58 -20.71 -2.85
C ALA A 104 -10.17 -20.71 -3.44
N ILE A 105 -9.19 -20.26 -2.67
CA ILE A 105 -7.80 -20.13 -3.11
C ILE A 105 -6.95 -21.11 -2.31
N ARG A 106 -6.03 -21.79 -3.00
CA ARG A 106 -5.00 -22.62 -2.37
C ARG A 106 -3.62 -22.03 -2.64
N ILE A 107 -2.91 -21.67 -1.58
CA ILE A 107 -1.53 -21.16 -1.62
C ILE A 107 -0.65 -22.16 -0.88
N GLY A 108 -0.01 -23.07 -1.62
CA GLY A 108 0.69 -24.20 -1.02
C GLY A 108 -0.27 -25.11 -0.24
N GLU A 109 -0.07 -25.19 1.07
CA GLU A 109 -0.93 -25.91 2.01
C GLU A 109 -2.03 -25.03 2.63
N ILE A 110 -1.98 -23.72 2.44
CA ILE A 110 -2.95 -22.78 3.00
C ILE A 110 -4.19 -22.77 2.09
N GLU A 111 -5.33 -23.16 2.67
CA GLU A 111 -6.63 -23.03 2.04
C GLU A 111 -7.36 -21.78 2.54
N ILE A 112 -7.90 -21.04 1.59
CA ILE A 112 -8.56 -19.77 1.80
C ILE A 112 -9.97 -19.88 1.22
N SER A 113 -10.98 -19.86 2.10
CA SER A 113 -12.38 -19.93 1.68
C SER A 113 -12.81 -18.70 0.86
N ALA A 114 -13.73 -18.94 -0.07
CA ALA A 114 -14.44 -17.91 -0.79
C ALA A 114 -15.25 -17.02 0.17
N ILE A 115 -15.36 -15.73 -0.16
CA ILE A 115 -16.22 -14.76 0.52
C ILE A 115 -17.09 -14.10 -0.56
N PRO A 116 -18.34 -14.56 -0.75
CA PRO A 116 -19.27 -14.04 -1.76
C PRO A 116 -19.37 -12.51 -1.81
N GLU A 117 -19.34 -11.89 -0.64
CA GLU A 117 -19.46 -10.44 -0.46
C GLU A 117 -18.31 -9.68 -1.12
N HIS A 118 -17.12 -10.28 -1.23
CA HIS A 118 -15.96 -9.65 -1.86
C HIS A 118 -16.16 -9.46 -3.36
N LYS A 119 -16.78 -10.41 -4.05
CA LYS A 119 -17.10 -10.26 -5.49
C LYS A 119 -18.11 -9.14 -5.70
N ALA A 120 -19.12 -9.06 -4.84
CA ALA A 120 -20.08 -7.96 -4.87
C ALA A 120 -19.41 -6.60 -4.60
N PHE A 121 -18.46 -6.55 -3.66
CA PHE A 121 -17.66 -5.36 -3.39
C PHE A 121 -16.82 -4.95 -4.61
N VAL A 122 -16.07 -5.88 -5.22
CA VAL A 122 -15.22 -5.60 -6.38
C VAL A 122 -16.06 -5.12 -7.57
N ALA A 123 -17.20 -5.73 -7.84
CA ALA A 123 -18.09 -5.30 -8.92
C ALA A 123 -18.54 -3.83 -8.74
N ARG A 124 -18.91 -3.44 -7.50
CA ARG A 124 -19.24 -2.03 -7.20
C ARG A 124 -18.02 -1.13 -7.32
N TRP A 125 -16.86 -1.56 -6.82
CA TRP A 125 -15.64 -0.78 -6.86
C TRP A 125 -15.15 -0.52 -8.28
N ILE A 126 -15.28 -1.49 -9.20
CA ILE A 126 -14.95 -1.31 -10.62
C ILE A 126 -15.78 -0.18 -11.22
N GLY A 127 -17.10 -0.17 -11.01
CA GLY A 127 -17.94 0.92 -11.53
C GLY A 127 -17.56 2.30 -10.99
N ILE A 128 -17.18 2.39 -9.70
CA ILE A 128 -16.66 3.63 -9.10
C ILE A 128 -15.33 4.05 -9.75
N ALA A 129 -14.40 3.11 -9.90
CA ALA A 129 -13.08 3.37 -10.47
C ALA A 129 -13.16 3.78 -11.95
N GLU A 130 -14.03 3.16 -12.73
CA GLU A 130 -14.32 3.54 -14.13
C GLU A 130 -14.84 4.97 -14.21
N HIS A 131 -15.83 5.32 -13.38
CA HIS A 131 -16.38 6.67 -13.33
C HIS A 131 -15.31 7.71 -12.97
N LEU A 132 -14.54 7.48 -11.90
CA LEU A 132 -13.44 8.38 -11.50
C LEU A 132 -12.35 8.49 -12.57
N THR A 133 -12.11 7.43 -13.35
CA THR A 133 -11.16 7.46 -14.47
C THR A 133 -11.69 8.31 -15.62
N MET A 134 -12.97 8.14 -15.98
CA MET A 134 -13.63 8.93 -17.02
C MET A 134 -13.70 10.43 -16.68
N GLU A 135 -13.86 10.76 -15.40
CA GLU A 135 -13.84 12.15 -14.91
C GLU A 135 -12.43 12.73 -14.75
N GLY A 136 -11.38 11.91 -14.90
CA GLY A 136 -9.98 12.32 -14.74
C GLY A 136 -9.53 12.50 -13.28
N GLU A 137 -10.35 12.14 -12.31
CA GLU A 137 -10.01 12.17 -10.87
C GLU A 137 -9.08 11.00 -10.48
N LEU A 138 -9.18 9.87 -11.19
CA LEU A 138 -8.24 8.76 -11.08
C LEU A 138 -7.26 8.78 -12.26
N ARG A 139 -5.99 9.09 -11.96
CA ARG A 139 -4.90 9.08 -12.94
C ARG A 139 -4.15 7.76 -12.89
N LEU A 140 -3.80 7.25 -14.06
CA LEU A 140 -2.91 6.10 -14.17
C LEU A 140 -1.56 6.41 -13.51
N HIS A 141 -0.94 5.38 -12.92
CA HIS A 141 0.44 5.48 -12.49
C HIS A 141 1.33 5.80 -13.69
N THR A 142 2.42 6.55 -13.51
CA THR A 142 3.39 6.80 -14.58
C THR A 142 3.79 5.49 -15.22
N PHE A 143 3.81 5.43 -16.53
CA PHE A 143 4.12 4.20 -17.25
C PHE A 143 5.11 4.43 -18.38
N GLU A 144 5.76 3.35 -18.78
CA GLU A 144 6.66 3.30 -19.91
C GLU A 144 6.26 2.11 -20.78
N VAL A 145 5.88 2.40 -22.02
CA VAL A 145 5.53 1.38 -23.00
C VAL A 145 6.79 0.91 -23.72
N ARG A 146 7.00 -0.41 -23.80
CA ARG A 146 8.10 -1.01 -24.56
C ARG A 146 7.57 -2.04 -25.54
N ASP A 147 7.73 -1.77 -26.84
CA ASP A 147 7.24 -2.61 -27.92
C ASP A 147 8.23 -3.75 -28.26
N GLU A 148 8.40 -4.68 -27.33
CA GLU A 148 9.33 -5.82 -27.43
C GLU A 148 8.60 -7.18 -27.40
N GLY A 149 7.27 -7.17 -27.41
CA GLY A 149 6.42 -8.35 -27.30
C GLY A 149 6.61 -9.16 -26.02
N LEU A 150 6.09 -10.38 -26.01
CA LEU A 150 6.14 -11.27 -24.83
C LEU A 150 7.60 -11.65 -24.45
N GLN A 151 8.50 -11.72 -25.44
CA GLN A 151 9.91 -12.02 -25.18
C GLN A 151 10.59 -10.89 -24.41
N GLY A 152 10.30 -9.63 -24.74
CA GLY A 152 10.74 -8.49 -23.96
C GLY A 152 10.25 -8.54 -22.52
N ALA A 153 8.99 -8.94 -22.31
CA ALA A 153 8.38 -9.03 -20.97
C ALA A 153 9.22 -9.89 -20.00
N LEU A 154 9.82 -10.99 -20.44
CA LEU A 154 10.68 -11.83 -19.59
C LEU A 154 11.92 -11.08 -19.09
N GLY A 155 12.60 -10.36 -19.98
CA GLY A 155 13.76 -9.54 -19.59
C GLY A 155 13.39 -8.41 -18.64
N ARG A 156 12.19 -7.85 -18.79
CA ARG A 156 11.63 -6.80 -17.92
C ARG A 156 11.23 -7.31 -16.55
N LEU A 157 10.71 -8.53 -16.45
CA LEU A 157 10.46 -9.18 -15.16
C LEU A 157 11.76 -9.32 -14.36
N GLU A 158 12.88 -9.65 -15.01
CA GLU A 158 14.18 -9.73 -14.34
C GLU A 158 14.71 -8.33 -13.94
N GLU A 159 14.52 -7.31 -14.79
CA GLU A 159 14.85 -5.91 -14.44
C GLU A 159 14.06 -5.44 -13.21
N MET A 160 12.76 -5.76 -13.15
CA MET A 160 11.90 -5.47 -11.99
C MET A 160 12.37 -6.23 -10.75
N ARG A 161 12.72 -7.52 -10.88
CA ARG A 161 13.24 -8.35 -9.78
C ARG A 161 14.52 -7.77 -9.18
N LYS A 162 15.39 -7.20 -10.03
CA LYS A 162 16.63 -6.51 -9.62
C LYS A 162 16.40 -5.10 -9.08
N GLY A 163 15.16 -4.60 -9.05
CA GLY A 163 14.83 -3.26 -8.56
C GLY A 163 15.22 -2.13 -9.52
N GLY A 164 15.37 -2.42 -10.82
CA GLY A 164 15.69 -1.46 -11.87
C GLY A 164 14.52 -0.53 -12.23
N ILE A 165 13.30 -0.92 -11.87
CA ILE A 165 12.08 -0.14 -12.15
C ILE A 165 11.69 0.67 -10.91
N ARG A 166 11.60 1.99 -11.07
CA ARG A 166 11.25 2.93 -9.99
C ARG A 166 10.25 3.96 -10.48
N GLY A 167 9.20 4.18 -9.69
CA GLY A 167 8.21 5.24 -9.93
C GLY A 167 7.44 5.12 -11.24
N LYS A 168 7.42 3.93 -11.85
CA LYS A 168 6.71 3.68 -13.10
C LYS A 168 6.25 2.23 -13.22
N LYS A 169 5.19 2.03 -14.01
CA LYS A 169 4.73 0.73 -14.48
C LYS A 169 5.30 0.47 -15.88
N LEU A 170 5.90 -0.70 -16.10
CA LEU A 170 6.20 -1.14 -17.46
C LEU A 170 4.94 -1.73 -18.10
N ILE A 171 4.69 -1.35 -19.35
CA ILE A 171 3.60 -1.85 -20.21
C ILE A 171 4.22 -2.45 -21.46
#